data_AF-A0A2C6KLU7-F1
#
_entry.id   AF-A0A2C6KLU7-F1
#
_cell.length_a   1.000
_cell.length_b   1.000
_cell.length_c   1.000
_cell.angle_alpha   90.00
_cell.angle_beta   90.00
_cell.angle_gamma   90.00
#
_symmetry.space_group_name_H-M   'P 1'
#
loop_
_entity.id
_entity.type
_entity.pdbx_description
1 polymer ?
#
loop_
_entity_poly.entity_id
_entity_poly.type
_entity_poly.pdbx_seq_one_letter_code
_entity_poly.pdbx_strand_id
1 'polypeptide(L)' 'PLHDRSKKRLIVFILGGITHAEMRSAYEVSKDLHADVFLGGSCILTPPEIIKLLRASLVSLSKKEKEEDEEEEEEEPA' A
#
# COMPACT_ATOMS: atom_id res chain seq x y z
N PRO A 1 -1.83 -14.51 -28.17
CA PRO A 1 -0.46 -14.23 -27.66
C PRO A 1 0.22 -15.51 -27.17
N LEU A 2 1.19 -15.99 -27.95
CA LEU A 2 1.95 -17.21 -27.70
C LEU A 2 2.83 -17.00 -26.46
N HIS A 3 2.63 -17.83 -25.43
CA HIS A 3 3.47 -17.81 -24.25
C HIS A 3 4.88 -18.28 -24.61
N ASP A 4 5.81 -17.35 -24.68
CA ASP A 4 7.23 -17.65 -24.72
C ASP A 4 7.60 -18.32 -23.38
N ARG A 5 7.84 -19.64 -23.41
CA ARG A 5 8.16 -20.45 -22.23
C ARG A 5 9.53 -20.08 -21.63
N SER A 6 10.33 -19.27 -22.33
CA SER A 6 11.68 -18.88 -21.92
C SER A 6 11.71 -17.59 -21.08
N LYS A 7 10.69 -16.74 -21.16
CA LYS A 7 10.65 -15.49 -20.40
C LYS A 7 10.33 -15.74 -18.94
N LYS A 8 11.19 -15.21 -18.07
CA LYS A 8 10.98 -15.18 -16.62
C LYS A 8 9.73 -14.35 -16.33
N ARG A 9 8.90 -14.81 -15.39
CA ARG A 9 7.69 -14.09 -14.96
C ARG A 9 7.80 -13.75 -13.49
N LEU A 10 7.53 -12.51 -13.16
CA LEU A 10 7.53 -11.99 -11.81
C LEU A 10 6.16 -11.41 -11.51
N ILE A 11 5.51 -11.87 -10.44
CA ILE A 11 4.24 -11.33 -9.96
C ILE A 11 4.51 -10.63 -8.64
N VAL A 12 4.19 -9.35 -8.55
CA VAL A 12 4.34 -8.53 -7.34
C VAL A 12 2.96 -8.06 -6.90
N PHE A 13 2.58 -8.38 -5.66
CA PHE A 13 1.32 -7.94 -5.07
C PHE A 13 1.59 -7.03 -3.87
N ILE A 14 1.19 -5.76 -3.97
CA ILE A 14 1.35 -4.77 -2.89
C ILE A 14 0.06 -4.69 -2.07
N LEU A 15 0.16 -4.95 -0.77
CA LEU A 15 -0.93 -4.76 0.18
C LEU A 15 -1.14 -3.27 0.42
N GLY A 16 -2.41 -2.83 0.40
CA GLY A 16 -2.77 -1.42 0.55
C GLY A 16 -2.92 -0.66 -0.76
N GLY A 17 -2.53 -1.25 -1.90
CA GLY A 17 -2.71 -0.70 -3.24
C GLY A 17 -1.42 -0.38 -3.96
N ILE A 18 -1.52 -0.03 -5.24
CA ILE A 18 -0.40 0.34 -6.12
C ILE A 18 -0.62 1.72 -6.71
N THR A 19 0.45 2.41 -7.09
CA THR A 19 0.40 3.71 -7.77
C THR A 19 0.71 3.59 -9.26
N HIS A 20 0.30 4.60 -10.04
CA HIS A 20 0.72 4.69 -11.44
C HIS A 20 2.24 4.83 -11.63
N ALA A 21 2.94 5.42 -10.65
CA ALA A 21 4.39 5.53 -10.69
C ALA A 21 5.07 4.14 -10.58
N GLU A 22 4.61 3.29 -9.68
CA GLU A 22 5.12 1.92 -9.54
C GLU A 22 4.80 1.05 -10.76
N MET A 23 3.60 1.23 -11.34
CA MET A 23 3.23 0.56 -12.59
C MET A 23 4.19 0.92 -13.73
N ARG A 24 4.56 2.20 -13.85
CA ARG A 24 5.56 2.64 -14.82
C ARG A 24 6.92 1.99 -14.55
N SER A 25 7.39 1.98 -13.30
CA SER A 25 8.65 1.33 -12.93
C SER A 25 8.63 -0.17 -13.27
N ALA A 26 7.51 -0.86 -13.05
CA ALA A 26 7.37 -2.27 -13.41
C ALA A 26 7.50 -2.51 -14.93
N TYR A 27 6.98 -1.60 -15.77
CA TYR A 27 7.16 -1.68 -17.22
C TYR A 27 8.60 -1.43 -17.66
N GLU A 28 9.28 -0.45 -17.05
CA GLU A 28 10.69 -0.16 -17.33
C GLU A 28 11.56 -1.37 -16.96
N VAL A 29 11.36 -1.94 -15.77
CA VAL A 29 12.07 -3.14 -15.30
C VAL A 29 11.76 -4.38 -16.16
N SER A 30 10.50 -4.56 -16.57
CA SER A 30 10.08 -5.64 -17.47
C SER A 30 10.85 -5.61 -18.79
N LYS A 31 11.02 -4.41 -19.36
CA LYS A 31 11.78 -4.19 -20.58
C LYS A 31 13.27 -4.46 -20.37
N ASP A 32 13.86 -3.91 -19.31
CA ASP A 32 15.30 -4.03 -19.05
C ASP A 32 15.71 -5.48 -18.76
N LEU A 33 14.90 -6.20 -17.98
CA LEU A 33 15.15 -7.61 -17.61
C LEU A 33 14.69 -8.62 -18.67
N HIS A 34 14.02 -8.16 -19.74
CA HIS A 34 13.39 -9.04 -20.74
C HIS A 34 12.48 -10.10 -20.10
N ALA A 35 11.78 -9.72 -19.03
CA ALA A 35 10.98 -10.58 -18.17
C ALA A 35 9.58 -9.99 -18.00
N ASP A 36 8.55 -10.82 -17.93
CA ASP A 36 7.18 -10.33 -17.76
C ASP A 36 6.93 -10.00 -16.28
N VAL A 37 6.83 -8.71 -15.96
CA VAL A 37 6.50 -8.21 -14.61
C VAL A 37 5.03 -7.85 -14.54
N PHE A 38 4.29 -8.55 -13.66
CA PHE A 38 2.90 -8.27 -13.35
C PHE A 38 2.83 -7.60 -11.98
N LEU A 39 2.39 -6.34 -11.96
CA LEU A 39 2.15 -5.59 -10.73
C LEU A 39 0.65 -5.58 -10.42
N GLY A 40 0.30 -5.97 -9.19
CA GLY A 40 -1.05 -5.92 -8.68
C GLY A 40 -1.09 -5.40 -7.25
N GLY A 41 -2.28 -5.05 -6.79
CA GLY A 41 -2.55 -4.68 -5.41
C GLY A 41 -4.04 -4.66 -5.15
N SER A 42 -4.41 -4.27 -3.93
CA SER A 42 -5.82 -4.20 -3.52
C SER A 42 -6.61 -3.14 -4.29
N CYS A 43 -5.98 -2.03 -4.66
CA CYS A 43 -6.56 -0.93 -5.44
C CYS A 43 -5.45 -0.18 -6.20
N ILE A 44 -5.83 0.65 -7.17
CA ILE A 44 -4.91 1.59 -7.84
C ILE A 44 -5.14 2.96 -7.20
N LEU A 45 -4.10 3.48 -6.57
CA LEU A 45 -4.10 4.72 -5.82
C LEU A 45 -3.52 5.87 -6.64
N THR A 46 -4.19 7.01 -6.53
CA THR A 46 -3.72 8.30 -7.01
C THR A 46 -3.09 9.11 -5.88
N PRO A 47 -2.20 10.07 -6.18
CA PRO A 47 -1.59 10.93 -5.16
C PRO A 47 -2.57 11.56 -4.15
N PRO A 48 -3.72 12.13 -4.54
CA PRO A 48 -4.66 12.70 -3.57
C PRO A 48 -5.31 11.65 -2.66
N GLU A 49 -5.55 10.43 -3.16
CA GLU A 49 -6.13 9.34 -2.37
C GLU A 49 -5.16 8.87 -1.28
N ILE A 50 -3.86 8.79 -1.59
CA ILE A 50 -2.83 8.47 -0.61
C ILE A 50 -2.81 9.52 0.50
N ILE A 51 -2.81 10.80 0.15
CA ILE A 51 -2.81 11.88 1.15
C ILE A 51 -4.05 11.80 2.05
N LYS A 52 -5.21 11.52 1.47
CA LYS A 52 -6.47 11.35 2.21
C LYS A 52 -6.40 10.14 3.16
N LEU A 53 -5.89 9.01 2.68
CA LEU A 53 -5.72 7.80 3.47
C LEU A 53 -4.77 8.03 4.65
N LEU A 54 -3.60 8.61 4.39
CA LEU A 54 -2.63 8.95 5.43
C LEU A 54 -3.21 9.89 6.48
N ARG A 55 -3.92 10.94 6.06
CA ARG A 55 -4.56 11.88 7.00
C ARG A 55 -5.61 11.17 7.87
N ALA A 56 -6.44 10.31 7.27
CA ALA A 56 -7.46 9.56 8.01
C ALA A 56 -6.83 8.61 9.03
N SER A 57 -5.79 7.87 8.65
CA SER A 57 -5.10 6.94 9.55
C SER A 57 -4.36 7.64 10.69
N LEU A 58 -3.69 8.76 10.41
CA LEU A 58 -2.94 9.52 11.42
C LEU A 58 -3.84 10.21 12.44
N VAL A 59 -4.99 10.77 12.02
CA VAL A 59 -5.94 11.40 12.95
C VAL A 59 -6.58 10.39 13.90
N SER A 60 -6.80 9.15 13.43
CA SER A 60 -7.33 8.08 14.29
C SER A 60 -6.33 7.60 15.34
N LEU A 61 -5.03 7.74 15.09
CA LEU A 61 -3.98 7.39 16.06
C LEU A 61 -3.95 8.41 17.21
N SER A 62 -4.03 9.71 16.92
CA SER A 62 -4.04 10.75 17.97
C SER A 62 -5.32 10.79 18.81
N LYS A 63 -6.40 10.12 18.38
CA LYS A 63 -7.62 9.99 19.21
C LYS A 63 -7.54 8.83 20.18
N LYS A 64 -6.81 7.77 19.83
CA LYS A 64 -6.64 6.61 20.68
C LYS A 64 -5.83 6.93 21.94
N GLU A 65 -4.80 7.76 21.79
CA GLU A 65 -4.00 8.24 22.94
C GLU A 65 -4.85 9.00 23.97
N LYS A 66 -5.94 9.67 23.56
CA LYS A 66 -6.81 10.40 24.50
C LYS A 66 -7.87 9.53 25.19
N GLU A 67 -8.34 8.46 24.55
CA GLU A 67 -9.32 7.56 25.16
C GLU A 67 -8.64 6.62 26.18
N GLU A 68 -7.38 6.24 25.95
CA GLU A 68 -6.60 5.43 26.91
C GLU A 68 -6.20 6.22 28.18
N ASP A 69 -5.91 7.53 28.06
CA ASP A 69 -5.62 8.39 29.23
C ASP A 69 -6.86 8.63 30.13
N GLU A 70 -8.08 8.69 29.55
CA GLU A 70 -9.32 8.92 30.32
C GLU A 70 -9.83 7.64 31.03
N GLU A 71 -9.54 6.45 30.49
CA GLU A 71 -9.90 5.17 31.15
C GLU A 71 -8.97 4.83 32.34
N GLU A 72 -7.70 5.26 32.33
CA GLU A 72 -6.77 5.07 33.46
C GLU A 72 -7.09 5.97 34.68
N GLU A 73 -7.69 7.16 34.48
CA GLU A 73 -8.09 8.05 35.58
C GLU A 73 -9.37 7.60 36.32
N GLU A 74 -10.23 6.76 35.71
CA GLU A 74 -11.45 6.23 36.36
C GLU A 74 -11.22 4.94 37.19
N GLU A 75 -10.09 4.26 37.05
CA GLU A 75 -9.77 3.00 37.75
C GLU A 75 -8.93 3.14 39.05
N GLU A 76 -8.72 4.35 39.61
CA GLU A 76 -8.21 4.50 40.99
C GLU A 76 -9.37 4.51 42.01
N PRO A 77 -9.64 3.43 42.77
CA PRO A 77 -10.59 3.48 43.88
C PRO A 77 -9.96 4.12 45.13
N ALA A 78 -10.70 5.05 45.72
CA ALA A 78 -10.51 5.61 47.06
C ALA A 78 -10.76 4.59 48.19
#